data_AF-A0A9P0BI26-F1
#
_entry.id   AF-A0A9P0BI26-F1
#
_cell.length_a   1.000
_cell.length_b   1.000
_cell.length_c   1.000
_cell.angle_alpha   90.00
_cell.angle_beta   90.00
_cell.angle_gamma   90.00
#
_symmetry.space_group_name_H-M   'P 1'
#
loop_
_entity.id
_entity.type
_entity.pdbx_description
1 polymer ?
#
loop_
_entity_poly.entity_id
_entity_poly.type
_entity_poly.pdbx_seq_one_letter_code
_entity_poly.pdbx_strand_id
1 'polypeptide(L)'
;MEDRRISEKFRKPRRSKGTPFHLQRNYYTLGIFGVSAIFLAIYEFSFASTHLRKKQLEGAFNNSEEYNSAKEQYQLARSEPSMESVIVRARERILKKDEESQPKPWYHKYVYGEPEI
;
A
#
# COMPACT_ATOMS: atom_id res chain seq x y z
N MET A 1 11.00 39.11 -26.22
CA MET A 1 10.16 38.06 -25.62
C MET A 1 10.71 37.78 -24.24
N GLU A 2 9.88 37.89 -23.21
CA GLU A 2 10.28 37.65 -21.83
C GLU A 2 10.58 36.16 -21.62
N ASP A 3 11.72 35.84 -20.99
CA ASP A 3 12.16 34.46 -20.85
C ASP A 3 11.26 33.71 -19.85
N ARG A 4 10.50 32.72 -20.36
CA ARG A 4 9.53 31.93 -19.58
C ARG A 4 10.15 31.17 -18.40
N ARG A 5 11.49 31.03 -18.36
CA ARG A 5 12.21 30.37 -17.27
C ARG A 5 12.46 31.28 -16.07
N ILE A 6 12.37 32.60 -16.25
CA ILE A 6 12.78 33.63 -15.26
C ILE A 6 11.57 34.29 -14.59
N SER A 7 10.43 34.37 -15.29
CA SER A 7 9.19 34.96 -14.78
C SER A 7 8.54 34.08 -13.69
N GLU A 8 8.44 34.62 -12.46
CA GLU A 8 7.78 33.96 -11.32
C GLU A 8 6.33 33.55 -11.62
N LYS A 9 5.63 34.33 -12.46
CA LYS A 9 4.23 34.11 -12.83
C LYS A 9 4.01 32.79 -13.59
N PHE A 10 5.02 32.26 -14.28
CA PHE A 10 4.94 31.03 -15.06
C PHE A 10 5.69 29.85 -14.43
N ARG A 11 6.22 30.02 -13.22
CA ARG A 11 6.94 28.95 -12.53
C ARG A 11 5.95 27.90 -12.04
N LYS A 12 6.08 26.65 -12.54
CA LYS A 12 5.30 25.51 -12.03
C LYS A 12 5.46 25.46 -10.51
N PRO A 13 4.36 25.41 -9.72
CA PRO A 13 4.45 25.40 -8.27
C PRO A 13 5.24 24.18 -7.81
N ARG A 14 6.27 24.39 -6.98
CA ARG A 14 7.14 23.31 -6.45
C ARG A 14 6.37 22.32 -5.57
N ARG A 15 5.18 22.69 -5.09
CA ARG A 15 4.29 21.85 -4.26
C ARG A 15 2.88 21.92 -4.82
N SER A 16 2.23 20.77 -4.94
CA SER A 16 0.84 20.65 -5.40
C SER A 16 -0.18 21.12 -4.34
N LYS A 17 0.22 21.17 -3.06
CA LYS A 17 -0.64 21.59 -1.94
C LYS A 17 -1.15 23.03 -2.13
N GLY A 18 -2.45 23.23 -2.02
CA GLY A 18 -3.11 24.53 -2.19
C GLY A 18 -3.49 24.90 -3.63
N THR A 19 -3.14 24.06 -4.62
CA THR A 19 -3.61 24.27 -6.01
C THR A 19 -5.05 23.77 -6.18
N PRO A 20 -5.84 24.36 -7.10
CA PRO A 20 -7.19 23.88 -7.41
C PRO A 20 -7.19 22.41 -7.86
N PHE A 21 -6.15 21.95 -8.56
CA PHE A 21 -5.98 20.55 -8.94
C PHE A 21 -5.85 19.60 -7.75
N HIS A 22 -5.19 20.03 -6.66
CA HIS A 22 -5.07 19.21 -5.45
C HIS A 22 -6.38 19.12 -4.68
N LEU A 23 -7.13 20.23 -4.61
CA LEU A 23 -8.48 20.23 -4.04
C LEU A 23 -9.41 19.31 -4.83
N GLN A 24 -9.46 19.45 -6.15
CA GLN A 24 -10.25 18.59 -7.04
C GLN A 24 -9.91 17.12 -6.84
N ARG A 25 -8.63 16.75 -6.84
CA ARG A 25 -8.20 15.36 -6.63
C ARG A 25 -8.71 14.80 -5.29
N ASN A 26 -8.63 15.59 -4.22
CA ASN A 26 -9.09 15.16 -2.89
C ASN A 26 -10.63 14.96 -2.86
N TYR A 27 -11.39 15.85 -3.49
CA TYR A 27 -12.85 15.71 -3.63
C TYR A 27 -13.23 14.48 -4.46
N TYR A 28 -12.53 14.22 -5.57
CA TYR A 28 -12.75 13.01 -6.37
C TYR A 28 -12.45 11.75 -5.56
N THR A 29 -11.33 11.70 -4.83
CA THR A 29 -11.03 10.54 -3.97
C THR A 29 -12.07 10.34 -2.88
N LEU A 30 -12.54 11.42 -2.22
CA LEU A 30 -13.61 11.33 -1.23
C LEU A 30 -14.92 10.84 -1.85
N GLY A 31 -15.26 11.30 -3.06
CA GLY A 31 -16.43 10.84 -3.79
C GLY A 31 -16.37 9.35 -4.11
N ILE A 32 -15.22 8.86 -4.60
CA ILE A 32 -15.01 7.42 -4.86
C ILE A 32 -15.17 6.62 -3.57
N PHE A 33 -14.52 7.03 -2.48
CA PHE A 33 -14.66 6.34 -1.19
C PHE A 33 -16.10 6.33 -0.67
N GLY A 34 -16.82 7.45 -0.82
CA GLY A 34 -18.24 7.53 -0.43
C GLY A 34 -19.10 6.55 -1.22
N VAL A 35 -18.94 6.51 -2.55
CA VAL A 35 -19.68 5.59 -3.42
C VAL A 35 -19.33 4.13 -3.09
N SER A 36 -18.05 3.80 -2.92
CA SER A 36 -17.62 2.46 -2.52
C SER A 36 -18.21 2.04 -1.16
N ALA A 37 -18.26 2.95 -0.18
CA ALA A 37 -18.86 2.68 1.11
C ALA A 37 -20.36 2.40 1.02
N ILE A 38 -21.09 3.12 0.16
CA ILE A 38 -22.52 2.88 -0.10
C ILE A 38 -22.71 1.48 -0.70
N PHE A 39 -21.93 1.10 -1.71
CA PHE A 39 -22.02 -0.24 -2.30
C PHE A 39 -21.70 -1.34 -1.30
N LEU A 40 -20.70 -1.13 -0.44
CA LEU A 40 -20.37 -2.06 0.63
C LEU A 40 -21.51 -2.18 1.63
N ALA A 41 -22.12 -1.07 2.05
CA ALA A 41 -23.28 -1.10 2.95
C ALA A 41 -24.45 -1.89 2.32
N ILE A 42 -24.78 -1.64 1.05
CA ILE A 42 -25.82 -2.39 0.32
C ILE A 42 -25.49 -3.89 0.30
N TYR A 43 -24.23 -4.25 0.07
CA TYR A 43 -23.78 -5.64 0.11
C TYR A 43 -23.94 -6.26 1.51
N GLU A 44 -23.57 -5.55 2.58
CA GLU A 44 -23.71 -6.04 3.95
C GLU A 44 -25.17 -6.26 4.35
N PHE A 45 -26.09 -5.39 3.90
CA PHE A 45 -27.53 -5.57 4.14
C PHE A 45 -28.20 -6.55 3.19
N SER A 46 -27.51 -7.01 2.15
CA SER A 46 -28.07 -7.99 1.22
C SER A 46 -28.28 -9.35 1.90
N PHE A 47 -29.41 -9.99 1.58
CA PHE A 47 -29.81 -11.29 2.12
C PHE A 47 -28.74 -12.38 1.91
N ALA A 48 -27.98 -12.30 0.81
CA ALA A 48 -26.89 -13.22 0.53
C ALA A 48 -25.76 -13.12 1.57
N SER A 49 -25.40 -11.90 1.99
CA SER A 49 -24.33 -11.66 2.96
C SER A 49 -24.72 -12.15 4.36
N THR A 50 -25.94 -11.84 4.80
CA THR A 50 -26.44 -12.30 6.10
C THR A 50 -26.55 -13.83 6.16
N HIS A 51 -26.97 -14.47 5.06
CA HIS A 51 -27.03 -15.93 4.96
C HIS A 51 -25.64 -16.58 4.98
N LEU A 52 -24.65 -16.01 4.28
CA LEU A 52 -23.27 -16.48 4.32
C LEU A 52 -22.65 -16.33 5.71
N ARG A 53 -22.89 -15.20 6.38
CA ARG A 53 -22.42 -14.97 7.76
C ARG A 53 -23.02 -15.95 8.75
N LYS A 54 -24.31 -16.29 8.59
CA LYS A 54 -24.97 -17.32 9.39
C LYS A 54 -24.35 -18.70 9.15
N LYS A 55 -24.15 -19.09 7.89
CA LYS A 55 -23.45 -20.35 7.53
C LYS A 55 -22.03 -20.42 8.09
N GLN A 56 -21.33 -19.28 8.15
CA GLN A 56 -20.01 -19.20 8.75
C GLN A 56 -20.04 -19.42 10.27
N LEU A 57 -21.01 -18.84 10.97
CA LEU A 57 -21.19 -19.05 12.42
C LEU A 57 -21.62 -20.49 12.75
N GLU A 58 -22.40 -21.11 11.86
CA GLU A 58 -22.82 -22.51 11.96
C GLU A 58 -21.69 -23.51 11.64
N GLY A 59 -20.49 -23.02 11.30
CA GLY A 59 -19.34 -23.87 11.01
C GLY A 59 -19.45 -24.65 9.70
N ALA A 60 -20.34 -24.23 8.78
CA ALA A 60 -20.54 -24.91 7.50
C ALA A 60 -19.30 -24.84 6.58
N PHE A 61 -18.39 -23.91 6.85
CA PHE A 61 -17.09 -23.82 6.19
C PHE A 61 -16.04 -24.46 7.10
N ASN A 62 -15.68 -25.70 6.81
CA ASN A 62 -14.49 -26.32 7.38
C ASN A 62 -13.27 -25.58 6.86
N ASN A 63 -12.68 -24.72 7.69
CA ASN A 63 -11.40 -24.11 7.37
C ASN A 63 -10.33 -25.20 7.37
N SER A 64 -9.47 -25.23 6.36
CA SER A 64 -8.30 -26.10 6.37
C SER A 64 -7.41 -25.79 7.58
N GLU A 65 -6.70 -26.79 8.10
CA GLU A 65 -5.72 -26.58 9.19
C GLU A 65 -4.68 -25.52 8.81
N GLU A 66 -4.27 -25.50 7.53
CA GLU A 66 -3.40 -24.48 6.95
C GLU A 66 -3.96 -23.06 7.12
N TYR A 67 -5.26 -22.85 6.86
CA TYR A 67 -5.89 -21.55 7.01
C TYR A 67 -5.94 -21.08 8.47
N ASN A 68 -6.22 -22.00 9.41
CA ASN A 68 -6.26 -21.67 10.83
C ASN A 68 -4.87 -21.29 11.35
N SER A 69 -3.83 -22.04 10.96
CA SER A 69 -2.44 -21.72 11.33
C SER A 69 -1.98 -20.37 10.77
N ALA A 70 -2.32 -20.06 9.51
CA ALA A 70 -2.02 -18.77 8.90
C ALA A 70 -2.76 -17.63 9.61
N LYS A 71 -4.04 -17.82 9.94
CA LYS A 71 -4.85 -16.82 10.66
C LYS A 71 -4.27 -16.51 12.05
N GLU A 72 -3.81 -17.52 12.79
CA GLU A 72 -3.14 -17.33 14.08
C GLU A 72 -1.84 -16.56 13.93
N GLN A 73 -0.99 -16.91 12.95
CA GLN A 73 0.23 -16.16 12.65
C GLN A 73 -0.05 -14.69 12.30
N TYR A 74 -1.10 -14.43 11.51
CA TYR A 74 -1.53 -13.06 11.19
C TYR A 74 -2.05 -12.29 12.40
N GLN A 75 -2.79 -12.94 13.30
CA GLN A 75 -3.29 -12.32 14.52
C GLN A 75 -2.13 -11.99 15.48
N LEU A 76 -1.17 -12.89 15.65
CA LEU A 76 0.06 -12.67 16.42
C LEU A 76 0.90 -11.52 15.84
N ALA A 77 1.04 -11.46 14.51
CA ALA A 77 1.73 -10.38 13.83
C ALA A 77 1.01 -9.02 13.96
N ARG A 78 -0.31 -9.02 14.19
CA ARG A 78 -1.12 -7.82 14.38
C ARG A 78 -1.16 -7.36 15.84
N SER A 79 -1.07 -8.29 16.80
CA SER A 79 -1.12 -7.99 18.23
C SER A 79 0.20 -7.44 18.77
N GLU A 80 1.34 -7.71 18.13
CA GLU A 80 2.62 -7.12 18.54
C GLU A 80 3.51 -6.71 17.36
N PRO A 81 3.46 -5.45 16.91
CA PRO A 81 4.69 -4.78 16.58
C PRO A 81 5.26 -4.29 17.92
N SER A 82 6.02 -5.13 18.63
CA SER A 82 6.87 -4.58 19.69
C SER A 82 7.69 -3.46 19.04
N MET A 83 7.84 -2.31 19.70
CA MET A 83 8.62 -1.18 19.14
C MET A 83 10.00 -1.64 18.64
N GLU A 84 10.57 -2.66 19.29
CA GLU A 84 11.79 -3.34 18.87
C GLU A 84 11.68 -3.96 17.46
N SER A 85 10.62 -4.70 17.14
CA SER A 85 10.42 -5.28 15.80
C SER A 85 10.34 -4.21 14.69
N VAL A 86 9.74 -3.05 15.00
CA VAL A 86 9.65 -1.91 14.07
C VAL A 86 11.03 -1.26 13.89
N ILE A 87 11.79 -1.10 14.99
CA ILE A 87 13.15 -0.56 14.96
C ILE A 87 14.10 -1.49 14.22
N VAL A 88 14.00 -2.81 14.41
CA VAL A 88 14.80 -3.81 13.70
C VAL A 88 14.51 -3.76 12.19
N ARG A 89 13.22 -3.78 11.79
CA ARG A 89 12.84 -3.64 10.37
C ARG A 89 13.28 -2.30 9.77
N ALA A 90 13.26 -1.21 10.55
CA ALA A 90 13.76 0.09 10.11
C ALA A 90 15.28 0.06 9.89
N ARG A 91 16.04 -0.57 10.79
CA ARG A 91 17.50 -0.77 10.65
C ARG A 91 17.83 -1.64 9.44
N GLU A 92 17.12 -2.74 9.23
CA GLU A 92 17.30 -3.61 8.05
C GLU A 92 17.05 -2.85 6.74
N ARG A 93 16.06 -1.94 6.69
CA ARG A 93 15.83 -1.09 5.52
C ARG A 93 16.93 -0.06 5.29
N ILE A 94 17.53 0.48 6.34
CA ILE A 94 18.67 1.40 6.24
C ILE A 94 19.90 0.63 5.74
N LEU A 95 20.18 -0.54 6.31
CA LEU A 95 21.30 -1.40 5.88
C LEU A 95 21.16 -1.83 4.42
N LYS A 96 19.98 -2.29 3.99
CA LYS A 96 19.73 -2.61 2.57
C LYS A 96 19.90 -1.40 1.65
N LYS A 97 19.50 -0.22 2.11
CA LYS A 97 19.69 1.02 1.35
C LYS A 97 21.16 1.40 1.27
N ASP A 98 21.94 1.16 2.31
CA ASP A 98 23.39 1.38 2.31
C ASP A 98 24.08 0.39 1.36
N GLU A 99 23.67 -0.88 1.36
CA GLU A 99 24.14 -1.91 0.40
C GLU A 99 23.75 -1.58 -1.06
N GLU A 100 22.54 -1.10 -1.31
CA GLU A 100 22.08 -0.68 -2.65
C GLU A 100 22.66 0.66 -3.10
N SER A 101 23.05 1.54 -2.16
CA SER A 101 23.59 2.87 -2.46
C SER A 101 25.09 2.88 -2.74
N GLN A 102 25.80 1.77 -2.50
CA GLN A 102 27.14 1.65 -3.03
C GLN A 102 27.06 1.63 -4.56
N PRO A 103 27.71 2.57 -5.27
CA PRO A 103 27.68 2.60 -6.72
C PRO A 103 28.31 1.31 -7.25
N LYS A 104 27.49 0.38 -7.74
CA LYS A 104 27.98 -0.82 -8.41
C LYS A 104 28.84 -0.36 -9.59
N PRO A 105 30.10 -0.81 -9.69
CA PRO A 105 30.94 -0.43 -10.81
C PRO A 105 30.30 -0.91 -12.12
N TRP A 106 30.54 -0.18 -13.21
CA TRP A 106 29.91 -0.38 -14.52
C TRP A 106 30.01 -1.82 -15.07
N TYR A 107 30.98 -2.61 -14.60
CA TYR A 107 31.18 -4.00 -15.01
C TYR A 107 30.36 -5.04 -14.21
N HIS A 108 29.69 -4.66 -13.12
CA HIS A 108 28.93 -5.63 -12.28
C HIS A 108 27.78 -6.31 -13.05
N LYS A 109 27.22 -5.65 -14.08
CA LYS A 109 26.22 -6.26 -14.97
C LYS A 109 26.77 -7.39 -15.85
N TYR A 110 28.08 -7.39 -16.14
CA TYR A 110 28.68 -8.37 -17.04
C TYR A 110 29.13 -9.65 -16.33
N VAL A 111 29.43 -9.57 -15.02
CA VAL A 111 29.94 -10.70 -14.24
C VAL A 111 28.82 -11.56 -13.64
N TYR A 112 27.69 -10.95 -13.30
CA TYR A 112 26.57 -11.60 -12.58
C TYR A 112 25.26 -11.61 -13.37
N GLY A 113 25.30 -11.32 -14.67
CA GLY A 113 24.15 -11.51 -15.55
C GLY A 113 23.93 -13.01 -15.75
N GLU A 114 23.01 -13.60 -14.98
CA GLU A 114 22.43 -14.89 -15.33
C GLU A 114 21.87 -14.78 -16.76
N PRO A 115 22.14 -15.75 -17.66
CA PRO A 115 21.48 -15.77 -18.95
C PRO A 115 19.99 -16.02 -18.73
N GLU A 116 19.15 -15.11 -19.21
CA GLU A 116 17.71 -15.35 -19.33
C GLU A 116 17.50 -16.56 -20.28
N ILE A 117 17.00 -17.68 -19.73
CA ILE A 117 16.43 -18.80 -20.47
C ILE A 117 14.90 -18.70 -20.31
#